data_AF-A0A3D2KR88-F1
#
_entry.id   AF-A0A3D2KR88-F1
#
_cell.length_a   1.000
_cell.length_b   1.000
_cell.length_c   1.000
_cell.angle_alpha   90.00
_cell.angle_beta   90.00
_cell.angle_gamma   90.00
#
_symmetry.space_group_name_H-M   'P 1'
#
loop_
_entity.id
_entity.type
_entity.pdbx_description
1 polymer ?
#
loop_
_entity_poly.entity_id
_entity_poly.type
_entity_poly.pdbx_seq_one_letter_code
_entity_poly.pdbx_strand_id
1 'polypeptide(L)'
;MAALSASFVLLLTGYLGWLEAAGRVFPNVSVDSLAVGGLDQRGLARALDRWAEERGCGPDGLWPHGEVRFEDAEAGRSWTVDTARLGLRYDLEKTAAAALAAGRRGDLPRRLLALLRISAFGARVLPVVKADPDRVVMVLDDLASDIDVPAGN
;
A
#
# COMPACT_ATOMS: atom_id res chain seq x y z
N MET A 1 -14.34 -11.59 -38.68
CA MET A 1 -14.22 -11.50 -37.20
C MET A 1 -12.77 -11.47 -36.70
N ALA A 2 -11.79 -12.13 -37.35
CA ALA A 2 -10.39 -12.16 -36.89
C ALA A 2 -9.61 -10.81 -36.96
N ALA A 3 -9.97 -9.90 -37.88
CA ALA A 3 -9.29 -8.61 -38.01
C ALA A 3 -9.64 -7.63 -36.87
N LEU A 4 -10.87 -7.69 -36.35
CA LEU A 4 -11.30 -6.86 -35.21
C LEU A 4 -10.59 -7.27 -33.91
N SER A 5 -10.32 -8.56 -33.72
CA SER A 5 -9.56 -9.05 -32.56
C SER A 5 -8.09 -8.65 -32.60
N ALA A 6 -7.45 -8.70 -33.77
CA ALA A 6 -6.03 -8.33 -33.91
C ALA A 6 -5.79 -6.83 -33.67
N SER A 7 -6.65 -5.98 -34.25
CA SER A 7 -6.59 -4.53 -34.02
C SER A 7 -6.88 -4.14 -32.57
N PHE A 8 -7.83 -4.82 -31.93
CA PHE A 8 -8.12 -4.59 -30.51
C PHE A 8 -6.94 -4.97 -29.62
N VAL A 9 -6.29 -6.11 -29.87
CA VAL A 9 -5.09 -6.53 -29.14
C VAL A 9 -3.95 -5.52 -29.34
N LEU A 10 -3.69 -5.08 -30.58
CA LEU A 10 -2.67 -4.08 -30.87
C LEU A 10 -2.92 -2.75 -30.16
N LEU A 11 -4.15 -2.23 -30.23
CA LEU A 11 -4.55 -1.01 -29.53
C LEU A 11 -4.39 -1.15 -28.01
N LEU A 12 -4.78 -2.30 -27.45
CA LEU A 12 -4.69 -2.56 -26.02
C LEU A 12 -3.23 -2.67 -25.55
N THR A 13 -2.38 -3.38 -26.30
CA THR A 13 -0.94 -3.45 -26.01
C THR A 13 -0.22 -2.12 -26.21
N GLY A 14 -0.61 -1.34 -27.23
CA GLY A 14 -0.10 0.01 -27.46
C GLY A 14 -0.52 0.97 -26.35
N TYR A 15 -1.75 0.86 -25.86
CA TYR A 15 -2.25 1.64 -24.73
C TYR A 15 -1.52 1.29 -23.42
N LEU A 16 -1.30 0.00 -23.16
CA LEU A 16 -0.49 -0.50 -22.03
C LEU A 16 0.95 0.04 -22.11
N GLY A 17 1.58 -0.07 -23.27
CA GLY A 17 2.93 0.44 -23.51
C GLY A 17 3.04 1.96 -23.38
N TRP A 18 2.04 2.71 -23.87
CA TRP A 18 1.97 4.16 -23.70
C TRP A 18 1.79 4.54 -22.23
N LEU A 19 0.94 3.84 -21.47
CA LEU A 19 0.76 4.09 -20.04
C LEU A 19 2.04 3.83 -19.25
N GLU A 20 2.78 2.78 -19.57
CA GLU A 20 4.10 2.50 -18.98
C GLU A 20 5.11 3.59 -19.33
N ALA A 21 5.23 3.95 -20.60
CA ALA A 21 6.15 4.99 -21.06
C ALA A 21 5.80 6.37 -20.49
N ALA A 22 4.51 6.67 -20.29
CA ALA A 22 4.04 7.92 -19.73
C ALA A 22 4.11 7.99 -18.19
N GLY A 23 4.41 6.87 -17.50
CA GLY A 23 4.53 6.83 -16.04
C GLY A 23 3.24 7.21 -15.30
N ARG A 24 2.07 6.91 -15.89
CA ARG A 24 0.76 7.29 -15.33
C ARG A 24 0.13 6.17 -14.52
N VAL A 25 -0.72 6.50 -13.55
CA VAL A 25 -1.54 5.51 -12.83
C VAL A 25 -2.71 5.07 -13.72
N PHE A 26 -3.10 3.80 -13.68
CA PHE A 26 -4.25 3.33 -14.45
C PHE A 26 -5.55 4.06 -14.07
N PRO A 27 -6.44 4.33 -15.03
CA PRO A 27 -7.78 4.82 -14.72
C PRO A 27 -8.49 3.84 -13.77
N ASN A 28 -9.29 4.35 -12.85
CA ASN A 28 -10.00 3.60 -11.79
C ASN A 28 -9.13 2.96 -10.70
N VAL A 29 -7.87 3.41 -10.53
CA VAL A 29 -7.09 3.10 -9.32
C VAL A 29 -7.35 4.15 -8.25
N SER A 30 -7.63 3.70 -7.04
CA SER A 30 -7.70 4.53 -5.84
C SER A 30 -6.69 4.06 -4.80
N VAL A 31 -6.10 4.98 -4.04
CA VAL A 31 -5.37 4.68 -2.81
C VAL A 31 -6.33 4.91 -1.66
N ASP A 32 -6.74 3.83 -1.00
CA ASP A 32 -7.85 3.87 -0.03
C ASP A 32 -9.12 4.56 -0.60
N SER A 33 -9.47 5.76 -0.11
CA SER A 33 -10.58 6.58 -0.61
C SER A 33 -10.17 7.65 -1.63
N LEU A 34 -8.88 7.82 -1.91
CA LEU A 34 -8.35 8.83 -2.83
C LEU A 34 -8.28 8.27 -4.26
N ALA A 35 -9.04 8.84 -5.19
CA ALA A 35 -8.93 8.50 -6.60
C ALA A 35 -7.61 9.08 -7.18
N VAL A 36 -6.71 8.20 -7.61
CA VAL A 36 -5.39 8.58 -8.15
C VAL A 36 -5.21 8.20 -9.62
N GLY A 37 -6.23 7.60 -10.23
CA GLY A 37 -6.19 7.15 -11.62
C GLY A 37 -5.93 8.28 -12.60
N GLY A 38 -5.06 8.02 -13.58
CA GLY A 38 -4.69 8.99 -14.62
C GLY A 38 -3.64 10.03 -14.20
N LEU A 39 -3.27 10.10 -12.91
CA LEU A 39 -2.22 11.00 -12.44
C LEU A 39 -0.84 10.54 -12.93
N ASP A 40 0.03 11.50 -13.22
CA ASP A 40 1.46 11.29 -13.43
C ASP A 40 2.16 11.11 -12.07
N GLN A 41 3.41 10.65 -12.07
CA GLN A 41 4.17 10.40 -10.84
C GLN A 41 4.24 11.62 -9.91
N ARG A 42 4.38 12.83 -10.46
CA ARG A 42 4.45 14.08 -9.67
C ARG A 42 3.09 14.52 -9.13
N GLY A 43 2.02 14.35 -9.90
CA GLY A 43 0.65 14.61 -9.46
C GLY A 43 0.19 13.61 -8.42
N LEU A 44 0.55 12.33 -8.59
CA LEU A 44 0.32 11.26 -7.63
C LEU A 44 0.99 11.58 -6.28
N ALA A 45 2.28 11.90 -6.29
CA ALA A 45 3.00 12.24 -5.06
C ALA A 45 2.33 13.40 -4.31
N ARG A 46 1.99 14.50 -5.01
CA ARG A 46 1.29 15.66 -4.40
C ARG A 46 -0.11 15.34 -3.91
N ALA A 47 -0.83 14.44 -4.57
CA ALA A 47 -2.15 14.02 -4.12
C ALA A 47 -2.06 13.17 -2.85
N LEU A 48 -1.10 12.24 -2.80
CA LEU A 48 -0.83 11.41 -1.63
C LEU A 48 -0.31 12.22 -0.45
N ASP A 49 0.53 13.22 -0.71
CA ASP A 49 1.08 14.11 0.32
C ASP A 49 -0.02 14.92 1.00
N ARG A 50 -0.87 15.60 0.21
CA ARG A 50 -2.04 16.31 0.74
C ARG A 50 -3.00 15.41 1.50
N TRP A 51 -3.28 14.22 0.95
CA TRP A 51 -4.12 13.23 1.63
C TRP A 51 -3.52 12.79 2.98
N ALA A 52 -2.19 12.68 3.05
CA ALA A 52 -1.50 12.31 4.27
C ALA A 52 -1.53 13.46 5.30
N GLU A 53 -1.30 14.70 4.86
CA GLU A 53 -1.43 15.90 5.68
C GLU A 53 -2.85 16.06 6.27
N GLU A 54 -3.89 15.90 5.44
CA GLU A 54 -5.30 15.96 5.86
C GLU A 54 -5.64 14.92 6.95
N ARG A 55 -4.91 13.80 6.99
CA ARG A 55 -5.09 12.72 7.96
C ARG A 55 -4.12 12.80 9.13
N GLY A 56 -3.23 13.79 9.17
CA GLY A 56 -2.19 13.89 10.19
C GLY A 56 -1.09 12.81 10.07
N CYS A 57 -1.04 12.09 8.95
CA CYS A 57 -0.06 11.05 8.65
C CYS A 57 0.97 11.47 7.61
N GLY A 58 1.22 12.79 7.50
CA GLY A 58 2.21 13.39 6.61
C GLY A 58 3.64 12.85 6.83
N PRO A 59 4.64 13.37 6.10
CA PRO A 59 6.01 12.84 6.12
C PRO A 59 6.61 12.73 7.54
N ASP A 60 6.22 13.62 8.46
CA ASP A 60 6.63 13.62 9.87
C ASP A 60 5.55 13.13 10.85
N GLY A 61 4.37 12.74 10.34
CA GLY A 61 3.27 12.22 11.13
C GLY A 61 3.40 10.72 11.41
N LEU A 62 2.88 10.29 12.56
CA LEU A 62 2.67 8.87 12.86
C LEU A 62 1.39 8.40 12.16
N TRP A 63 1.35 7.13 11.78
CA TRP A 63 0.18 6.52 11.20
C TRP A 63 -0.97 6.52 12.23
N PRO A 64 -2.09 7.23 11.98
CA PRO A 64 -3.16 7.37 12.94
C PRO A 64 -4.03 6.12 12.89
N HIS A 65 -4.33 5.61 14.09
CA HIS A 65 -5.29 4.53 14.32
C HIS A 65 -4.87 3.17 13.77
N GLY A 66 -4.19 2.43 14.63
CA GLY A 66 -4.08 0.99 14.55
C GLY A 66 -3.63 0.43 15.88
N GLU A 67 -4.16 -0.74 16.21
CA GLU A 67 -3.69 -1.53 17.33
C GLU A 67 -3.04 -2.78 16.73
N VAL A 68 -1.79 -3.03 17.11
CA VAL A 68 -1.11 -4.28 16.80
C VAL A 68 -1.29 -5.19 17.99
N ARG A 69 -2.03 -6.27 17.80
CA ARG A 69 -2.18 -7.31 18.80
C ARG A 69 -1.04 -8.31 18.64
N PHE A 70 -0.22 -8.42 19.68
CA PHE A 70 0.73 -9.50 19.86
C PHE A 70 0.05 -10.58 20.68
N GLU A 71 0.06 -11.82 20.20
CA GLU A 71 -0.47 -12.97 20.91
C GLU A 71 0.66 -13.96 21.15
N ASP A 72 0.87 -14.32 22.41
CA ASP A 72 1.68 -15.47 22.79
C ASP A 72 0.73 -16.67 22.92
N ALA A 73 0.80 -17.56 21.92
CA ALA A 73 -0.03 -18.75 21.86
C ALA A 73 0.35 -19.80 22.92
N GLU A 74 1.56 -19.77 23.48
CA GLU A 74 1.99 -20.71 24.53
C GLU A 74 1.55 -20.23 25.91
N ALA A 75 1.63 -18.93 26.20
CA ALA A 75 1.22 -18.37 27.49
C ALA A 75 -0.26 -17.91 27.53
N GLY A 76 -0.96 -17.90 26.39
CA GLY A 76 -2.36 -17.43 26.30
C GLY A 76 -2.52 -15.93 26.60
N ARG A 77 -1.43 -15.16 26.55
CA ARG A 77 -1.41 -13.73 26.83
C ARG A 77 -1.47 -12.95 25.52
N SER A 78 -2.21 -11.84 25.52
CA SER A 78 -2.25 -10.94 24.38
C SER A 78 -1.99 -9.51 24.81
N TRP A 79 -1.09 -8.84 24.11
CA TRP A 79 -0.76 -7.45 24.33
C TRP A 79 -1.19 -6.64 23.12
N THR A 80 -1.87 -5.54 23.39
CA THR A 80 -2.30 -4.62 22.35
C THR A 80 -1.40 -3.40 22.42
N VAL A 81 -0.63 -3.17 21.36
CA VAL A 81 0.28 -2.02 21.25
C VAL A 81 -0.25 -1.05 20.21
N ASP A 82 -0.32 0.22 20.58
CA ASP A 82 -0.67 1.29 19.64
C ASP A 82 0.41 1.40 18.54
N THR A 83 -0.03 1.44 17.29
CA THR A 83 0.81 1.73 16.12
C THR A 83 1.67 2.99 16.25
N ALA A 84 1.23 3.99 17.02
CA ALA A 84 2.01 5.17 17.35
C ALA A 84 3.27 4.85 18.18
N ARG A 85 3.20 3.86 19.09
CA ARG A 85 4.38 3.39 19.86
C ARG A 85 5.39 2.66 18.98
N LEU A 86 4.91 1.91 18.00
CA LEU A 86 5.75 1.22 17.01
C LEU A 86 6.44 2.18 16.03
N GLY A 87 6.16 3.48 16.09
CA GLY A 87 6.77 4.47 15.20
C GLY A 87 6.37 4.25 13.74
N LEU A 88 5.16 3.74 13.49
CA LEU A 88 4.70 3.51 12.12
C LEU A 88 4.53 4.86 11.42
N ARG A 89 5.22 5.01 10.30
CA ARG A 89 5.18 6.19 9.43
C ARG A 89 4.63 5.81 8.07
N TYR A 90 3.95 6.76 7.44
CA TYR A 90 3.47 6.59 6.08
C TYR A 90 4.64 6.61 5.08
N ASP A 91 4.71 5.60 4.21
CA ASP A 91 5.73 5.51 3.14
C ASP A 91 5.10 5.95 1.82
N LEU A 92 5.21 7.25 1.53
CA LEU A 92 4.65 7.85 0.32
C LEU A 92 5.28 7.27 -0.95
N GLU A 93 6.59 7.05 -0.96
CA GLU A 93 7.29 6.53 -2.14
C GLU A 93 6.84 5.11 -2.48
N LYS A 94 6.76 4.23 -1.47
CA LYS A 94 6.27 2.86 -1.69
C LYS A 94 4.80 2.82 -2.03
N THR A 95 3.98 3.70 -1.47
CA THR A 95 2.57 3.80 -1.82
C THR A 95 2.39 4.27 -3.26
N ALA A 96 3.14 5.28 -3.68
CA ALA A 96 3.16 5.75 -5.06
C ALA A 96 3.65 4.66 -6.03
N ALA A 97 4.71 3.95 -5.66
CA ALA A 97 5.21 2.81 -6.43
C ALA A 97 4.18 1.68 -6.52
N ALA A 98 3.45 1.38 -5.44
CA ALA A 98 2.38 0.40 -5.43
C ALA A 98 1.21 0.81 -6.32
N ALA A 99 0.80 2.08 -6.29
CA ALA A 99 -0.23 2.64 -7.15
C ALA A 99 0.17 2.62 -8.64
N LEU A 100 1.43 2.93 -8.96
CA LEU A 100 1.97 2.81 -10.31
C LEU A 100 2.11 1.34 -10.73
N ALA A 101 2.45 0.43 -9.82
CA ALA A 101 2.57 -0.99 -10.14
C ALA A 101 1.22 -1.70 -10.26
N ALA A 102 0.11 -1.11 -9.79
CA ALA A 102 -1.23 -1.66 -9.92
C ALA A 102 -1.53 -1.95 -11.41
N GLY A 103 -2.02 -3.14 -11.74
CA GLY A 103 -2.28 -3.55 -13.13
C GLY A 103 -1.02 -3.82 -13.98
N ARG A 104 0.19 -3.56 -13.48
CA ARG A 104 1.47 -3.81 -14.18
C ARG A 104 2.21 -5.06 -13.69
N ARG A 105 1.70 -5.76 -12.69
CA ARG A 105 2.35 -6.95 -12.11
C ARG A 105 1.94 -8.24 -12.84
N GLY A 106 2.93 -9.11 -13.07
CA GLY A 106 2.75 -10.44 -13.66
C GLY A 106 2.91 -10.49 -15.18
N ASP A 107 2.66 -11.67 -15.75
CA ASP A 107 2.76 -11.93 -17.19
C ASP A 107 1.72 -11.15 -18.00
N LEU A 108 1.99 -10.91 -19.29
CA LEU A 108 1.09 -10.22 -20.23
C LEU A 108 -0.41 -10.61 -20.13
N PRO A 109 -0.80 -11.90 -20.09
CA PRO A 109 -2.21 -12.28 -19.93
C PRO A 109 -2.78 -11.92 -18.55
N ARG A 110 -1.98 -12.02 -17.48
CA ARG A 110 -2.40 -11.64 -16.12
C ARG A 110 -2.57 -10.12 -16.00
N ARG A 111 -1.69 -9.34 -16.64
CA ARG A 111 -1.79 -7.89 -16.74
C ARG A 111 -3.06 -7.47 -17.48
N LEU A 112 -3.41 -8.15 -18.57
CA LEU A 112 -4.63 -7.87 -19.32
C LEU A 112 -5.89 -8.12 -18.49
N LEU A 113 -5.94 -9.26 -17.80
CA LEU A 113 -7.04 -9.60 -16.91
C LEU A 113 -7.14 -8.61 -15.74
N ALA A 114 -6.00 -8.22 -15.17
CA ALA A 114 -5.94 -7.19 -14.15
C ALA A 114 -6.44 -5.85 -14.67
N LEU A 115 -6.07 -5.46 -15.90
CA LEU A 115 -6.53 -4.23 -16.52
C LEU A 115 -8.03 -4.24 -16.77
N LEU A 116 -8.59 -5.34 -17.29
CA LEU A 116 -10.05 -5.49 -17.45
C LEU A 116 -10.77 -5.42 -16.11
N ARG A 117 -10.22 -6.06 -15.07
CA ARG A 117 -10.77 -6.02 -13.72
C ARG A 117 -10.71 -4.62 -13.11
N ILE A 118 -9.59 -3.92 -13.27
CA ILE A 118 -9.42 -2.53 -12.81
C ILE A 118 -10.36 -1.59 -13.59
N SER A 119 -10.50 -1.79 -14.90
CA SER A 119 -11.40 -0.99 -15.72
C SER A 119 -12.86 -1.20 -15.32
N ALA A 120 -13.27 -2.43 -15.00
CA ALA A 120 -14.66 -2.77 -14.68
C ALA A 120 -15.05 -2.52 -13.21
N PHE A 121 -14.14 -2.80 -12.26
CA PHE A 121 -14.42 -2.78 -10.82
C PHE A 121 -13.56 -1.80 -10.03
N GLY A 122 -12.55 -1.19 -10.66
CA GLY A 122 -11.52 -0.41 -9.98
C GLY A 122 -10.48 -1.28 -9.27
N ALA A 123 -9.38 -0.65 -8.84
CA ALA A 123 -8.44 -1.23 -7.90
C ALA A 123 -8.21 -0.29 -6.72
N ARG A 124 -8.42 -0.81 -5.52
CA ARG A 124 -8.03 -0.14 -4.29
C ARG A 124 -6.64 -0.64 -3.88
N VAL A 125 -5.70 0.29 -3.84
CA VAL A 125 -4.36 0.09 -3.29
C VAL A 125 -4.36 0.57 -1.85
N LEU A 126 -3.85 -0.25 -0.94
CA LEU A 126 -3.70 0.14 0.46
C LEU A 126 -2.43 1.00 0.63
N PRO A 127 -2.48 2.07 1.44
CA PRO A 127 -1.30 2.83 1.84
C PRO A 127 -0.25 1.91 2.47
N VAL A 128 1.01 2.12 2.11
CA VAL A 128 2.13 1.38 2.68
C VAL A 128 2.65 2.13 3.89
N VAL A 129 2.78 1.41 5.02
CA VAL A 129 3.38 1.93 6.25
C VAL A 129 4.75 1.29 6.48
N LYS A 130 5.66 2.07 7.05
CA LYS A 130 7.00 1.63 7.43
C LYS A 130 7.15 1.79 8.94
N ALA A 131 7.53 0.73 9.62
CA ALA A 131 7.86 0.79 11.04
C ALA A 131 9.29 1.30 11.24
N ASP A 132 9.51 2.01 12.34
CA ASP A 132 10.84 2.38 12.81
C ASP A 132 11.46 1.17 13.55
N PRO A 133 12.51 0.54 13.00
CA PRO A 133 13.08 -0.68 13.59
C PRO A 133 13.55 -0.47 15.03
N ASP A 134 14.07 0.71 15.37
CA ASP A 134 14.60 0.98 16.71
C ASP A 134 13.47 1.03 17.76
N ARG A 135 12.34 1.64 17.40
CA ARG A 135 11.14 1.68 18.27
C ARG A 135 10.46 0.32 18.37
N VAL A 136 10.44 -0.46 17.29
CA VAL A 136 9.92 -1.82 17.30
C VAL A 136 10.75 -2.70 18.24
N VAL A 137 12.08 -2.62 18.17
CA VAL A 137 12.97 -3.36 19.07
C VAL A 137 12.73 -2.96 20.52
N MET A 138 12.61 -1.65 20.81
CA MET A 138 12.32 -1.18 22.17
C MET A 138 10.98 -1.70 22.70
N VAL A 139 9.91 -1.69 21.88
CA VAL A 139 8.61 -2.26 22.27
C VAL A 139 8.69 -3.77 22.49
N LEU A 140 9.44 -4.48 21.65
CA LEU A 140 9.64 -5.93 21.80
C LEU A 140 10.50 -6.26 23.02
N ASP A 141 11.45 -5.41 23.39
CA ASP A 141 12.30 -5.57 24.57
C ASP A 141 11.53 -5.28 25.86
N ASP A 142 10.67 -4.26 25.87
CA ASP A 142 9.69 -4.01 26.94
C ASP A 142 8.74 -5.21 27.09
N LEU A 143 8.22 -5.72 25.97
CA LEU A 143 7.33 -6.88 25.95
C LEU A 143 8.04 -8.15 26.42
N ALA A 144 9.29 -8.35 26.00
CA ALA A 144 10.13 -9.47 26.44
C ALA A 144 10.40 -9.38 27.93
N SER A 145 10.68 -8.18 28.46
CA SER A 145 10.89 -7.96 29.90
C SER A 145 9.63 -8.27 30.74
N ASP A 146 8.43 -8.00 30.20
CA ASP A 146 7.15 -8.37 30.80
C ASP A 146 6.82 -9.87 30.69
N ILE A 147 7.41 -10.59 29.72
CA ILE A 147 7.26 -12.04 29.53
C ILE A 147 8.28 -12.80 30.38
N ASP A 148 9.51 -12.29 30.47
CA ASP A 148 10.68 -12.91 31.09
C ASP A 148 10.75 -12.70 32.61
N VAL A 149 9.70 -12.10 33.21
CA VAL A 149 9.48 -12.24 34.65
C VAL A 149 9.17 -13.71 34.92
N PRO A 150 10.00 -14.41 35.73
CA PRO A 150 9.69 -15.78 36.10
C PRO A 150 8.32 -15.80 36.75
N ALA A 151 7.54 -16.86 36.51
CA ALA A 151 6.33 -17.17 37.28
C ALA A 151 6.75 -17.34 38.75
N GLY A 152 6.80 -16.23 39.47
CA GLY A 152 7.51 -16.09 40.73
C GLY A 152 6.57 -15.70 41.86
N ASN A 153 5.88 -16.72 42.36
CA ASN A 153 5.29 -16.90 43.71
C ASN A 153 4.18 -15.95 44.19
#